data_AF-A0A0M8YS09-F1
#
_entry.id   AF-A0A0M8YS09-F1
#
_cell.length_a   1.000
_cell.length_b   1.000
_cell.length_c   1.000
_cell.angle_alpha   90.00
_cell.angle_beta   90.00
_cell.angle_gamma   90.00
#
_symmetry.space_group_name_H-M   'P 1'
#
loop_
_entity.id
_entity.type
_entity.pdbx_description
1 polymer ?
#
loop_
_entity_poly.entity_id
_entity_poly.type
_entity_poly.pdbx_seq_one_letter_code
_entity_poly.pdbx_strand_id
1 'polypeptide(L)' 'MAEIRALVNEVLGTDVPGDGSFIGHGGDSFHAVVIVARIEERWGAEVDFLDVLDSTPDTLAAAVNTARGARAQD' A
#
# COMPACT_ATOMS: atom_id res chain seq x y z
N MET A 1 -2.50 -9.66 0.87
CA MET A 1 -3.50 -8.94 1.69
C MET A 1 -2.96 -8.69 3.10
N ALA A 2 -2.75 -9.73 3.94
CA ALA A 2 -2.37 -9.54 5.34
C ALA A 2 -1.06 -8.76 5.57
N GLU A 3 -0.02 -8.99 4.77
CA GLU A 3 1.26 -8.27 4.92
C GLU A 3 1.18 -6.79 4.51
N ILE A 4 0.41 -6.48 3.47
CA ILE A 4 0.20 -5.09 3.02
C ILE A 4 -0.61 -4.32 4.06
N ARG A 5 -1.68 -4.93 4.59
CA ARG A 5 -2.44 -4.34 5.70
C ARG A 5 -1.56 -4.13 6.93
N ALA A 6 -0.69 -5.09 7.27
CA ALA A 6 0.25 -4.92 8.38
C ALA A 6 1.21 -3.75 8.15
N LEU A 7 1.72 -3.56 6.92
CA LEU A 7 2.52 -2.38 6.58
C LEU A 7 1.73 -1.08 6.74
N VAL A 8 0.50 -1.02 6.22
CA VAL A 8 -0.35 0.17 6.36
C VAL A 8 -0.58 0.50 7.83
N ASN A 9 -0.90 -0.50 8.65
CA ASN A 9 -1.08 -0.33 10.08
C ASN A 9 0.20 0.13 10.80
N GLU A 10 1.36 -0.41 10.40
CA GLU A 10 2.67 -0.02 10.92
C GLU A 10 2.97 1.46 10.63
N VAL A 11 2.71 1.90 9.39
CA VAL A 11 2.98 3.27 8.95
C VAL A 11 2.02 4.27 9.60
N LEU A 12 0.74 3.93 9.68
CA LEU A 12 -0.28 4.80 10.28
C LEU A 12 -0.33 4.74 11.81
N GLY A 13 0.31 3.74 12.42
CA GLY A 13 0.27 3.53 13.86
C GLY A 13 -1.12 3.17 14.41
N THR A 14 -2.03 2.67 13.55
CA THR A 14 -3.41 2.31 13.90
C THR A 14 -3.86 1.07 13.13
N ASP A 15 -4.89 0.37 13.62
CA ASP A 15 -5.47 -0.75 12.89
C ASP A 15 -6.49 -0.27 11.86
N VAL A 16 -6.18 -0.43 10.58
CA VAL A 16 -7.05 -0.08 9.46
C VAL A 16 -7.73 -1.35 8.92
N PRO A 17 -9.07 -1.39 8.79
CA PRO A 17 -9.78 -2.48 8.11
C PRO A 17 -9.29 -2.66 6.66
N GLY A 18 -9.48 -3.86 6.09
CA GLY A 18 -9.04 -4.14 4.70
C GLY A 18 -9.67 -3.23 3.65
N ASP A 19 -10.92 -2.85 3.85
CA ASP A 19 -11.72 -1.92 3.06
C ASP A 19 -11.73 -0.48 3.62
N GLY A 20 -10.95 -0.24 4.69
CA GLY A 20 -10.81 1.07 5.30
C GLY A 20 -10.02 2.02 4.39
N SER A 21 -10.55 3.21 4.14
CA SER A 21 -9.84 4.20 3.35
C SER A 21 -8.60 4.69 4.08
N PHE A 22 -7.49 4.81 3.36
CA PHE A 22 -6.21 5.25 3.90
C PHE A 22 -6.30 6.63 4.56
N ILE A 23 -6.81 7.63 3.83
CA ILE A 23 -6.98 9.00 4.33
C ILE A 23 -8.00 9.05 5.48
N GLY A 24 -9.06 8.23 5.43
CA GLY A 24 -10.08 8.18 6.47
C GLY A 24 -9.56 7.69 7.83
N HIS A 25 -8.42 7.00 7.85
CA HIS A 25 -7.78 6.46 9.05
C HIS A 25 -6.52 7.22 9.46
N GLY A 26 -6.36 8.46 8.99
CA GLY A 26 -5.25 9.33 9.37
C GLY A 26 -4.04 9.28 8.43
N GLY A 27 -4.17 8.61 7.29
CA GLY A 27 -3.18 8.68 6.22
C GLY A 27 -3.13 10.04 5.53
N ASP A 28 -1.93 10.42 5.10
CA ASP A 28 -1.68 11.64 4.34
C ASP A 28 -0.58 11.40 3.30
N SER A 29 -0.14 12.47 2.63
CA SER A 29 0.91 12.41 1.62
C SER A 29 2.25 11.89 2.16
N PHE A 30 2.61 12.20 3.40
CA PHE A 30 3.86 11.70 3.97
C PHE A 30 3.79 10.19 4.18
N HIS A 31 2.69 9.70 4.76
CA HIS A 31 2.47 8.28 4.93
C HIS A 31 2.43 7.54 3.59
N ALA A 32 1.81 8.13 2.56
CA ALA A 32 1.79 7.56 1.21
C ALA A 32 3.19 7.42 0.61
N VAL A 33 4.05 8.45 0.72
CA VAL A 33 5.46 8.37 0.29
C VAL A 33 6.20 7.23 1.01
N VAL A 34 6.00 7.10 2.34
CA VAL A 34 6.63 6.03 3.13
C VAL A 34 6.15 4.64 2.68
N ILE A 35 4.86 4.50 2.40
CA ILE A 35 4.28 3.23 1.94
C ILE A 35 4.81 2.84 0.57
N VAL A 36 4.85 3.77 -0.40
CA VAL A 36 5.41 3.52 -1.74
C VAL A 36 6.86 3.00 -1.62
N ALA A 37 7.71 3.73 -0.88
CA ALA A 37 9.10 3.35 -0.71
C ALA A 37 9.28 1.97 -0.05
N ARG A 38 8.47 1.66 0.98
CA ARG A 38 8.53 0.36 1.66
C ARG A 38 7.96 -0.77 0.82
N ILE A 39 7.01 -0.50 -0.06
CA ILE A 39 6.48 -1.50 -0.98
C ILE A 39 7.56 -1.91 -1.98
N GLU A 40 8.26 -0.93 -2.55
CA GLU A 40 9.37 -1.16 -3.45
C GLU A 40 10.51 -1.93 -2.75
N GLU A 41 10.91 -1.49 -1.55
CA GLU A 41 11.97 -2.14 -0.77
C GLU A 41 11.64 -3.61 -0.41
N ARG A 42 10.42 -3.87 0.05
CA ARG A 42 10.03 -5.20 0.58
C ARG A 42 9.63 -6.19 -0.52
N TRP A 43 8.96 -5.74 -1.57
CA TRP A 43 8.39 -6.64 -2.59
C TRP A 43 8.87 -6.36 -4.02
N GLY A 44 9.71 -5.34 -4.24
CA GLY A 44 10.20 -4.96 -5.57
C GLY A 44 9.08 -4.47 -6.49
N ALA A 45 7.97 -4.01 -5.91
CA ALA A 45 6.79 -3.57 -6.62
C ALA A 45 6.73 -2.04 -6.64
N GLU A 46 6.53 -1.46 -7.81
CA GLU A 46 6.32 -0.02 -7.95
C GLU A 46 4.81 0.23 -8.04
N VAL A 47 4.30 1.10 -7.18
CA VAL A 47 2.90 1.54 -7.13
C VAL A 47 2.85 3.06 -7.17
N ASP A 48 1.83 3.62 -7.81
CA ASP A 48 1.70 5.07 -7.92
C ASP A 48 1.34 5.70 -6.56
N PHE A 49 1.89 6.89 -6.31
CA PHE A 49 1.62 7.64 -5.09
C PHE A 49 0.14 8.02 -4.93
N LEU A 50 -0.53 8.44 -6.01
CA LEU A 50 -1.95 8.78 -6.00
C LEU A 50 -2.81 7.53 -5.77
N ASP A 51 -2.39 6.39 -6.33
CA ASP A 51 -3.08 5.13 -6.08
C ASP A 51 -3.03 4.76 -4.58
N VAL A 52 -1.90 5.00 -3.90
CA VAL A 52 -1.81 4.76 -2.45
C VAL A 52 -2.78 5.66 -1.68
N LEU A 53 -2.86 6.95 -2.03
CA LEU A 53 -3.77 7.91 -1.38
C LEU A 53 -5.24 7.51 -1.50
N ASP A 54 -5.64 7.02 -2.68
CA ASP A 54 -7.02 6.64 -2.99
C ASP A 54 -7.34 5.17 -2.66
N SER A 55 -6.37 4.42 -2.11
CA SER A 55 -6.53 2.99 -1.83
C SER A 55 -7.12 2.67 -0.44
N THR A 56 -7.54 1.42 -0.32
CA THR A 56 -7.69 0.68 0.93
C THR A 56 -6.57 -0.36 1.01
N PRO A 57 -6.27 -0.95 2.18
CA PRO A 57 -5.27 -2.02 2.26
C PRO A 57 -5.52 -3.19 1.29
N ASP A 58 -6.78 -3.53 1.02
CA ASP A 58 -7.15 -4.59 0.08
C ASP A 58 -6.91 -4.19 -1.37
N THR A 59 -7.31 -2.98 -1.78
CA THR A 59 -7.07 -2.52 -3.16
C THR A 59 -5.58 -2.28 -3.42
N LEU A 60 -4.84 -1.78 -2.42
CA LEU A 60 -3.39 -1.64 -2.49
C LEU A 60 -2.70 -2.99 -2.63
N ALA A 61 -3.14 -4.01 -1.90
CA ALA A 61 -2.59 -5.34 -2.02
C ALA A 61 -2.83 -5.95 -3.41
N ALA A 62 -3.97 -5.68 -4.04
CA ALA A 62 -4.24 -6.07 -5.41
C ALA A 62 -3.33 -5.33 -6.41
N ALA A 63 -3.09 -4.03 -6.21
CA ALA A 63 -2.17 -3.23 -7.04
C ALA A 63 -0.74 -3.77 -6.96
N VAL A 64 -0.25 -4.07 -5.75
CA VAL A 64 1.08 -4.66 -5.54
C VAL A 64 1.21 -6.02 -6.23
N ASN A 65 0.21 -6.90 -6.12
CA ASN A 65 0.25 -8.20 -6.79
C ASN A 65 0.28 -8.06 -8.31
N THR A 66 -0.46 -7.09 -8.86
CA THR A 66 -0.46 -6.78 -10.29
C THR A 66 0.92 -6.31 -10.75
N ALA A 67 1.52 -5.34 -10.04
CA ALA A 67 2.84 -4.81 -10.36
C ALA A 67 3.93 -5.90 -10.34
N ARG A 68 3.88 -6.80 -9.35
CA ARG A 68 4.82 -7.95 -9.26
C ARG A 68 4.61 -8.96 -10.37
N GLY A 69 3.36 -9.21 -10.75
CA GLY A 69 3.03 -10.13 -11.84
C GLY A 69 3.48 -9.60 -13.21
N ALA A 70 3.44 -8.29 -13.42
CA ALA A 70 3.97 -7.65 -14.63
C ALA A 70 5.49 -7.84 -14.74
N ARG A 71 6.25 -7.52 -13.69
CA ARG A 71 7.72 -7.69 -13.68
C ARG A 71 8.19 -9.13 -13.88
N ALA A 72 7.42 -10.13 -13.46
CA ALA A 72 7.80 -11.53 -13.65
C ALA A 72 7.66 -12.00 -15.11
N GLN A 73 7.01 -11.20 -15.96
CA GLN A 73 6.82 -11.48 -17.38
C GLN A 73 7.86 -10.78 -18.28
N ASP A 74 8.67 -9.88 -17.71
CA ASP A 74 9.78 -9.16 -18.37
C ASP A 74 11.11 -9.92 -18.21
#